data_AF-A0A662PRC4-F1
#
_entry.id   AF-A0A662PRC4-F1
#
_cell.length_a   1.000
_cell.length_b   1.000
_cell.length_c   1.000
_cell.angle_alpha   90.00
_cell.angle_beta   90.00
_cell.angle_gamma   90.00
#
_symmetry.space_group_name_H-M   'P 1'
#
loop_
_entity.id
_entity.type
_entity.pdbx_description
1 polymer ?
#
loop_
_entity_poly.entity_id
_entity_poly.type
_entity_poly.pdbx_seq_one_letter_code
_entity_poly.pdbx_strand_id
1 'polypeptide(L)'
;MAVLFEELVKVLHPEIWSKVYDVKALIVPKRATIGDIITIYVQVKNPGMVAGDKLVELSIDGKTLSQIISLDPGEEKLLNFSFVAEERGRYEVKLGSLLKSIDVSPTSEEIMKEAKESLEESMRNYLNETISPLSSRLNLMAANVSSLKQDFDRLSSNTSSEFLRLLGEISELDERVNSIDNLVVALIILSIIAIIISLASMTYVNLRVKKLRKT
;
A
#
# COMPACT_ATOMS: atom_id res chain seq x y z
N MET A 1 72.80 30.18 -26.09
CA MET A 1 72.27 29.15 -27.02
C MET A 1 70.85 28.71 -26.64
N ALA A 2 70.56 28.33 -25.39
CA ALA A 2 69.21 27.88 -24.99
C ALA A 2 68.10 28.93 -25.20
N VAL A 3 68.33 30.20 -24.80
CA VAL A 3 67.36 31.29 -24.98
C VAL A 3 67.00 31.53 -26.46
N LEU A 4 68.00 31.56 -27.35
CA LEU A 4 67.80 31.78 -28.78
C LEU A 4 66.95 30.65 -29.41
N PHE A 5 67.18 29.41 -28.99
CA PHE A 5 66.36 28.28 -29.44
C PHE A 5 64.91 28.41 -28.98
N GLU A 6 64.69 28.75 -27.71
CA GLU A 6 63.36 28.95 -27.14
C GLU A 6 62.60 30.09 -27.83
N GLU A 7 63.29 31.20 -28.11
CA GLU A 7 62.77 32.35 -28.83
C GLU A 7 62.41 32.00 -30.29
N LEU A 8 63.24 31.19 -30.96
CA LEU A 8 62.92 30.64 -32.28
C LEU A 8 61.69 29.72 -32.25
N VAL A 9 61.55 28.85 -31.25
CA VAL A 9 60.36 27.99 -31.09
C VAL A 9 59.11 28.83 -30.86
N LYS A 10 59.18 29.87 -30.04
CA LYS A 10 58.07 30.81 -29.80
C LYS A 10 57.61 31.49 -31.09
N VAL A 11 58.53 31.87 -31.98
CA VAL A 11 58.23 32.54 -33.25
C VAL A 11 57.70 31.57 -34.31
N LEU A 12 58.33 30.40 -34.45
CA LEU A 12 58.00 29.43 -35.50
C LEU A 12 56.79 28.55 -35.16
N HIS A 13 56.58 28.27 -33.86
CA HIS A 13 55.53 27.38 -33.34
C HIS A 13 54.84 27.97 -32.09
N PRO A 14 54.19 29.13 -32.19
CA PRO A 14 53.51 29.77 -31.07
C PRO A 14 52.42 28.88 -30.43
N GLU A 15 51.79 28.01 -31.21
CA GLU A 15 50.79 27.03 -30.76
C GLU A 15 51.37 25.98 -29.81
N ILE A 16 52.61 25.55 -30.05
CA ILE A 16 53.31 24.60 -29.17
C ILE A 16 53.81 25.38 -27.96
N TRP A 17 54.45 26.53 -28.18
CA TRP A 17 55.06 27.35 -27.13
C TRP A 17 54.07 27.80 -26.06
N SER A 18 52.86 28.18 -26.48
CA SER A 18 51.78 28.61 -25.56
C SER A 18 51.31 27.48 -24.64
N LYS A 19 51.52 26.21 -25.00
CA LYS A 19 51.17 25.05 -24.16
C LYS A 19 52.33 24.52 -23.30
N VAL A 20 53.51 25.14 -23.39
CA VAL A 20 54.68 24.78 -22.56
C VAL A 20 54.61 25.50 -21.22
N TYR A 21 54.12 24.82 -20.19
CA TYR A 21 54.14 25.25 -18.79
C TYR A 21 54.15 24.03 -17.85
N ASP A 22 54.69 24.21 -16.65
CA ASP A 22 54.62 23.20 -15.60
C ASP A 22 53.36 23.39 -14.76
N VAL A 23 52.62 22.31 -14.51
CA VAL A 23 51.54 22.32 -13.51
C VAL A 23 52.14 21.99 -12.15
N LYS A 24 52.11 22.95 -11.22
CA LYS A 24 52.59 22.76 -9.83
C LYS A 24 51.50 22.25 -8.91
N ALA A 25 50.26 22.69 -9.11
CA ALA A 25 49.12 22.23 -8.32
C ALA A 25 47.83 22.26 -9.13
N LEU A 26 46.99 21.24 -8.90
CA LEU A 26 45.60 21.19 -9.34
C LEU A 26 44.73 20.93 -8.11
N ILE A 27 43.97 21.93 -7.65
CA ILE A 27 43.16 21.85 -6.44
C ILE A 27 41.69 21.83 -6.86
N VAL A 28 41.03 20.72 -6.54
CA VAL A 28 39.67 20.42 -6.97
C VAL A 28 38.87 19.99 -5.73
N PRO A 29 37.66 20.53 -5.50
CA PRO A 29 36.81 20.07 -4.40
C PRO A 29 36.40 18.61 -4.61
N LYS A 30 36.31 17.84 -3.53
CA LYS A 30 35.93 16.41 -3.63
C LYS A 30 34.43 16.22 -3.82
N ARG A 31 33.62 17.17 -3.36
CA ARG A 31 32.17 17.11 -3.37
C ARG A 31 31.57 18.48 -3.71
N ALA A 32 30.43 18.47 -4.37
CA ALA A 32 29.61 19.65 -4.64
C ALA A 32 28.14 19.23 -4.75
N THR A 33 27.23 20.21 -4.79
CA THR A 33 25.81 19.98 -5.05
C THR A 33 25.42 20.58 -6.40
N ILE A 34 24.41 20.01 -7.06
CA ILE A 34 23.84 20.57 -8.29
C ILE A 34 23.49 22.06 -8.06
N GLY A 35 23.86 22.90 -9.03
CA GLY A 35 23.60 24.34 -8.97
C GLY A 35 24.65 25.16 -8.21
N ASP A 36 25.56 24.53 -7.46
CA ASP A 36 26.68 25.23 -6.84
C ASP A 36 27.68 25.74 -7.89
N ILE A 37 28.27 26.91 -7.63
CA ILE A 37 29.43 27.39 -8.37
C ILE A 37 30.67 26.67 -7.84
N ILE A 38 31.25 25.81 -8.68
CA ILE A 38 32.45 25.03 -8.36
C ILE A 38 33.66 25.79 -8.89
N THR A 39 34.59 26.12 -7.99
CA THR A 39 35.87 26.76 -8.36
C THR A 39 37.03 25.78 -8.24
N ILE A 40 37.79 25.64 -9.33
CA ILE A 40 39.01 24.84 -9.44
C ILE A 40 40.20 25.78 -9.48
N TYR A 41 41.23 25.50 -8.69
CA TYR A 41 42.46 26.28 -8.68
C TYR A 41 43.60 25.52 -9.35
N VAL A 42 44.33 26.23 -10.21
CA VAL A 42 45.45 25.70 -10.97
C VAL A 42 46.66 26.59 -10.76
N GLN A 43 47.77 26.02 -10.28
CA GLN A 43 49.05 26.72 -10.21
C GLN A 43 49.94 26.26 -11.36
N VAL A 44 50.30 27.20 -12.24
CA VAL A 44 51.18 26.95 -13.38
C VAL A 44 52.46 27.77 -13.28
N LYS A 45 53.54 27.28 -13.89
CA LYS A 45 54.85 27.93 -13.94
C LYS A 45 55.40 27.95 -15.36
N ASN A 46 56.09 29.01 -15.74
CA ASN A 46 56.92 29.00 -16.95
C ASN A 46 58.29 28.36 -16.63
N PRO A 47 58.60 27.15 -17.15
CA PRO A 47 59.89 26.51 -16.91
C PRO A 47 61.02 27.08 -17.79
N GLY A 48 60.68 27.90 -18.79
CA GLY A 48 61.60 28.47 -19.77
C GLY A 48 62.27 29.77 -19.33
N MET A 49 63.12 30.29 -20.21
CA MET A 49 63.89 31.52 -20.03
C MET A 49 63.31 32.71 -20.81
N VAL A 50 62.26 32.49 -21.62
CA VAL A 50 61.60 33.51 -22.44
C VAL A 50 60.19 33.79 -21.90
N ALA A 51 59.91 35.06 -21.63
CA ALA A 51 58.59 35.52 -21.23
C ALA A 51 57.56 35.33 -22.36
N GLY A 52 56.29 35.09 -22.01
CA GLY A 52 55.21 35.15 -22.99
C GLY A 52 53.91 34.52 -22.52
N ASP A 53 52.94 34.55 -23.42
CA ASP A 53 51.59 34.09 -23.13
C ASP A 53 51.48 32.57 -23.22
N LYS A 54 50.80 32.00 -22.22
CA LYS A 54 50.53 30.58 -22.05
C LYS A 54 49.03 30.33 -22.06
N LEU A 55 48.61 29.32 -22.81
CA LEU A 55 47.23 28.87 -22.93
C LEU A 55 47.02 27.67 -22.01
N VAL A 56 46.31 27.89 -20.90
CA VAL A 56 45.98 26.84 -19.92
C VAL A 56 44.58 26.31 -20.23
N GLU A 57 44.44 25.01 -20.50
CA GLU A 57 43.19 24.35 -20.89
C GLU A 57 42.79 23.29 -19.86
N LEU A 58 41.74 23.57 -19.08
CA LEU A 58 41.16 22.66 -18.11
C LEU A 58 39.96 21.94 -18.73
N SER A 59 39.96 20.61 -18.77
CA SER A 59 38.82 19.82 -19.24
C SER A 59 38.02 19.27 -18.07
N ILE A 60 36.69 19.40 -18.13
CA ILE A 60 35.72 18.95 -17.13
C ILE A 60 34.67 18.14 -17.88
N ASP A 61 34.63 16.81 -17.71
CA ASP A 61 33.74 15.89 -18.44
C ASP A 61 33.71 16.13 -19.96
N GLY A 62 34.88 16.40 -20.55
CA GLY A 62 35.02 16.67 -21.98
C GLY A 62 34.68 18.10 -22.40
N LYS A 63 34.15 18.96 -21.52
CA LYS A 63 34.02 20.42 -21.77
C LYS A 63 35.33 21.11 -21.40
N THR A 64 35.91 21.91 -22.29
CA THR A 64 37.19 22.61 -22.04
C THR A 64 36.96 24.08 -21.69
N LEU A 65 37.52 24.50 -20.56
CA LEU A 65 37.67 25.90 -20.17
C LEU A 65 39.12 26.32 -20.40
N SER A 66 39.35 27.51 -20.93
CA SER A 66 40.71 27.99 -21.22
C SER A 66 40.95 29.42 -20.73
N GLN A 67 42.20 29.69 -20.37
CA GLN A 67 42.68 31.03 -20.02
C GLN A 67 44.05 31.28 -20.64
N ILE A 68 44.26 32.50 -21.11
CA ILE A 68 45.56 32.96 -21.59
C ILE A 68 46.18 33.83 -20.51
N ILE A 69 47.40 33.51 -20.11
CA ILE A 69 48.16 34.27 -19.11
C ILE A 69 49.58 34.56 -19.57
N SER A 70 50.08 35.75 -19.29
CA SER A 70 51.50 36.05 -19.49
C SER A 70 52.31 35.52 -18.32
N LEU A 71 53.43 34.85 -18.58
CA LEU A 71 54.36 34.39 -17.56
C LEU A 71 55.80 34.80 -17.88
N ASP A 72 56.44 35.49 -16.95
CA ASP A 72 57.87 35.74 -16.98
C ASP A 72 58.67 34.45 -16.70
N PRO A 73 59.99 34.42 -17.02
CA PRO A 73 60.84 33.26 -16.76
C PRO A 73 60.80 32.84 -15.29
N GLY A 74 60.42 31.58 -15.04
CA GLY A 74 60.30 31.05 -13.68
C GLY A 74 59.10 31.58 -12.86
N GLU A 75 58.27 32.47 -13.42
CA GLU A 75 57.08 33.00 -12.74
C GLU A 75 56.03 31.89 -12.55
N GLU A 76 55.35 31.94 -11.40
CA GLU A 76 54.22 31.08 -11.07
C GLU A 76 52.95 31.91 -10.90
N LYS A 77 51.84 31.45 -11.50
CA LYS A 77 50.52 32.08 -11.32
C LYS A 77 49.48 31.07 -10.88
N LEU A 78 48.60 31.52 -9.99
CA LEU A 78 47.41 30.81 -9.56
C LEU A 78 46.22 31.28 -10.39
N LEU A 79 45.60 30.35 -11.11
CA LEU A 79 44.40 30.55 -11.92
C LEU A 79 43.21 29.92 -11.22
N ASN A 80 42.04 30.47 -11.47
CA ASN A 80 40.77 29.88 -11.05
C ASN A 80 39.89 29.65 -12.27
N PHE A 81 39.23 28.50 -12.31
CA PHE A 81 38.20 28.15 -13.29
C PHE A 81 36.92 27.87 -12.53
N SER A 82 35.82 28.48 -12.93
CA SER A 82 34.52 28.28 -12.28
C SER A 82 33.49 27.74 -13.26
N PHE A 83 32.68 26.79 -12.81
CA PHE A 83 31.56 26.23 -13.57
C PHE A 83 30.42 25.84 -12.63
N VAL A 84 29.23 25.60 -13.18
CA VAL A 84 28.07 25.10 -12.43
C VAL A 84 27.81 23.66 -12.87
N ALA A 85 27.64 22.75 -11.91
CA ALA A 85 27.23 21.38 -12.20
C ALA A 85 25.70 21.31 -12.33
N GLU A 86 25.22 20.87 -13.49
CA GLU A 86 23.79 20.80 -13.81
C GLU A 86 23.18 19.44 -13.45
N GLU A 87 24.00 18.40 -13.33
CA GLU A 87 23.55 17.03 -13.11
C GLU A 87 24.31 16.40 -11.94
N ARG A 88 23.67 15.45 -11.24
CA ARG A 88 24.37 14.63 -10.24
C ARG A 88 25.29 13.65 -10.93
N GLY A 89 26.42 13.36 -10.32
CA GLY A 89 27.35 12.37 -10.85
C GLY A 89 28.81 12.72 -10.57
N ARG A 90 29.69 11.91 -11.16
CA ARG A 90 31.13 12.08 -11.03
C ARG A 90 31.66 12.89 -12.21
N TYR A 91 32.18 14.07 -11.92
CA TYR A 91 32.83 14.94 -12.89
C TYR A 91 34.33 14.69 -12.89
N GLU A 92 34.90 14.40 -14.05
CA GLU A 92 36.31 14.19 -14.28
C GLU A 92 37.01 15.49 -14.70
N VAL A 93 38.02 15.91 -13.93
CA VAL A 93 38.78 17.13 -14.14
C VAL A 93 40.19 16.78 -14.62
N LYS A 94 40.56 17.27 -15.81
CA LYS A 94 41.83 17.01 -16.49
C LYS A 94 42.60 18.30 -16.76
N LEU A 95 43.88 18.28 -16.43
CA LEU A 95 44.83 19.32 -16.83
C LEU A 95 46.19 18.69 -17.14
N GLY A 96 46.58 18.67 -18.41
CA GLY A 96 47.76 17.94 -18.86
C GLY A 96 47.65 16.45 -18.52
N SER A 97 48.58 15.93 -17.72
CA SER A 97 48.56 14.54 -17.22
C SER A 97 47.85 14.37 -15.88
N LEU A 98 47.44 15.45 -15.22
CA LEU A 98 46.76 15.37 -13.93
C LEU A 98 45.27 15.08 -14.10
N LEU A 99 44.79 14.14 -13.30
CA LEU A 99 43.41 13.69 -13.27
C LEU A 99 42.86 13.80 -11.84
N LYS A 100 41.71 14.46 -11.68
CA LYS A 100 40.94 14.52 -10.43
C LYS A 100 39.46 14.31 -10.70
N SER A 101 38.68 14.11 -9.65
CA SER A 101 37.24 13.96 -9.76
C SER A 101 36.48 14.72 -8.69
N ILE A 102 35.29 15.20 -9.04
CA ILE A 102 34.30 15.81 -8.14
C ILE A 102 33.09 14.89 -8.09
N ASP A 103 32.58 14.63 -6.89
CA ASP A 103 31.30 13.92 -6.70
C ASP A 103 30.17 14.94 -6.47
N VAL A 104 29.27 15.07 -7.43
CA VAL A 104 28.16 16.02 -7.39
C VAL A 104 26.90 15.30 -6.94
N SER A 105 26.39 15.69 -5.78
CA SER A 105 25.14 15.18 -5.23
C SER A 105 23.93 16.03 -5.65
N PRO A 106 22.73 15.45 -5.75
CA PRO A 106 21.51 16.22 -5.98
C PRO A 106 21.24 17.21 -4.84
N THR A 107 20.38 18.19 -5.12
CA THR A 107 20.00 19.18 -4.11
C THR A 107 19.15 18.54 -3.00
N SER A 108 19.12 19.15 -1.82
CA SER A 108 18.23 18.70 -0.74
C SER A 108 16.75 18.76 -1.16
N GLU A 109 16.38 19.71 -2.02
CA GLU A 109 15.03 19.83 -2.57
C GLU A 109 14.68 18.65 -3.47
N GLU A 110 15.59 18.27 -4.37
CA GLU A 110 15.42 17.11 -5.24
C GLU A 110 15.34 15.80 -4.44
N ILE A 111 16.21 15.63 -3.44
CA ILE A 111 16.17 14.48 -2.52
C ILE A 111 14.83 14.42 -1.78
N MET A 112 14.34 15.56 -1.27
CA MET A 112 13.07 15.63 -0.56
C MET A 112 11.88 15.30 -1.48
N LYS A 113 11.94 15.75 -2.73
CA LYS A 113 10.93 15.45 -3.74
C LYS A 113 10.88 13.95 -4.05
N GLU A 114 12.01 13.33 -4.38
CA GLU A 114 12.11 11.88 -4.61
C GLU A 114 11.60 11.08 -3.40
N ALA A 115 12.00 11.49 -2.18
CA ALA A 115 11.57 10.85 -0.94
C ALA A 115 10.05 10.95 -0.72
N LYS A 116 9.46 12.12 -1.00
CA LYS A 116 8.01 12.32 -0.92
C LYS A 116 7.26 11.44 -1.92
N GLU A 117 7.69 11.41 -3.18
CA GLU A 117 7.05 10.59 -4.22
C GLU A 117 7.11 9.10 -3.89
N SER A 118 8.28 8.62 -3.44
CA SER A 118 8.45 7.23 -2.99
C SER A 118 7.55 6.88 -1.81
N LEU A 119 7.41 7.79 -0.84
CA LEU A 119 6.52 7.61 0.30
C LEU A 119 5.04 7.56 -0.14
N GLU A 120 4.61 8.48 -1.01
CA GLU A 120 3.25 8.51 -1.54
C GLU A 120 2.91 7.21 -2.31
N GLU A 121 3.84 6.72 -3.14
CA GLU A 121 3.67 5.46 -3.85
C GLU A 121 3.56 4.27 -2.88
N SER A 122 4.44 4.20 -1.89
CA SER A 122 4.39 3.17 -0.85
C SER A 122 3.06 3.18 -0.11
N MET A 123 2.56 4.36 0.26
CA MET A 123 1.25 4.52 0.91
C MET A 123 0.10 4.08 0.00
N ARG A 124 0.12 4.45 -1.30
CA ARG A 124 -0.91 4.01 -2.24
C ARG A 124 -0.92 2.49 -2.41
N ASN A 125 0.25 1.87 -2.49
CA ASN A 125 0.36 0.42 -2.58
C ASN A 125 -0.19 -0.25 -1.32
N TYR A 126 0.17 0.24 -0.12
CA TYR A 126 -0.37 -0.27 1.14
C TYR A 126 -1.90 -0.15 1.23
N LEU A 127 -2.46 0.99 0.85
CA LEU A 127 -3.91 1.21 0.82
C LEU A 127 -4.59 0.21 -0.13
N ASN A 128 -4.03 -0.01 -1.31
CA ASN A 128 -4.62 -0.90 -2.30
C ASN A 128 -4.50 -2.39 -1.94
N GLU A 129 -3.36 -2.82 -1.42
CA GLU A 129 -3.09 -4.23 -1.14
C GLU A 129 -3.67 -4.69 0.20
N THR A 130 -3.72 -3.81 1.20
CA THR A 130 -4.13 -4.18 2.56
C THR A 130 -5.51 -3.63 2.91
N ILE A 131 -5.74 -2.33 2.69
CA ILE A 131 -6.95 -1.66 3.19
C ILE A 131 -8.16 -1.95 2.28
N SER A 132 -8.00 -1.88 0.95
CA SER A 132 -9.10 -2.13 0.01
C SER A 132 -9.72 -3.54 0.16
N PRO A 133 -8.94 -4.65 0.24
CA PRO A 133 -9.52 -5.97 0.45
C PRO A 133 -10.20 -6.12 1.81
N LEU A 134 -9.68 -5.47 2.85
CA LEU A 134 -10.30 -5.49 4.18
C LEU A 134 -11.66 -4.78 4.17
N SER A 135 -11.77 -3.64 3.48
CA SER A 135 -13.04 -2.93 3.29
C SER A 135 -14.09 -3.81 2.60
N SER A 136 -13.70 -4.48 1.51
CA SER A 136 -14.58 -5.43 0.80
C SER A 136 -15.03 -6.60 1.69
N ARG A 137 -14.11 -7.19 2.47
CA ARG A 137 -14.44 -8.26 3.42
C ARG A 137 -15.38 -7.79 4.51
N LEU A 138 -15.20 -6.57 5.03
CA LEU A 138 -16.06 -5.99 6.05
C LEU A 138 -17.49 -5.78 5.52
N ASN A 139 -17.63 -5.28 4.29
CA ASN A 139 -18.94 -5.13 3.64
C ASN A 139 -19.64 -6.48 3.42
N LEU A 140 -18.91 -7.50 2.98
CA LEU A 140 -19.45 -8.86 2.87
C LEU A 140 -19.88 -9.43 4.23
N MET A 141 -19.09 -9.18 5.27
CA MET A 141 -19.41 -9.63 6.63
C MET A 141 -20.68 -8.95 7.15
N ALA A 142 -20.86 -7.65 6.88
CA ALA A 142 -22.08 -6.92 7.23
C ALA A 142 -23.32 -7.47 6.51
N ALA A 143 -23.20 -7.84 5.23
CA ALA A 143 -24.27 -8.48 4.47
C ALA A 143 -24.62 -9.85 5.06
N ASN A 144 -23.63 -10.68 5.37
CA ASN A 144 -23.82 -12.00 5.96
C ASN A 144 -24.47 -11.95 7.36
N VAL A 145 -24.10 -10.97 8.19
CA VAL A 145 -24.74 -10.75 9.50
C VAL A 145 -26.20 -10.35 9.32
N SER A 146 -26.50 -9.51 8.32
CA SER A 146 -27.88 -9.11 8.02
C SER A 146 -28.74 -10.29 7.54
N SER A 147 -28.21 -11.14 6.67
CA SER A 147 -28.93 -12.36 6.24
C SER A 147 -29.13 -13.33 7.39
N LEU A 148 -28.11 -13.54 8.23
CA LEU A 148 -28.21 -14.40 9.41
C LEU A 148 -29.28 -13.90 10.40
N LYS A 149 -29.38 -12.58 10.59
CA LYS A 149 -30.45 -11.99 11.40
C LYS A 149 -31.83 -12.28 10.81
N GLN A 150 -31.99 -12.13 9.49
CA GLN A 150 -33.26 -12.44 8.82
C GLN A 150 -33.65 -13.92 8.96
N ASP A 151 -32.69 -14.82 8.84
CA ASP A 151 -32.92 -16.25 9.02
C ASP A 151 -33.30 -16.59 10.46
N PHE A 152 -32.67 -15.94 11.44
CA PHE A 152 -33.04 -16.07 12.85
C PHE A 152 -34.46 -15.57 13.13
N ASP A 153 -34.83 -14.39 12.61
CA ASP A 153 -36.17 -13.82 12.77
C ASP A 153 -37.24 -14.74 12.17
N ARG A 154 -36.98 -15.31 10.97
CA ARG A 154 -37.85 -16.30 10.32
C ARG A 154 -38.00 -17.58 11.13
N LEU A 155 -36.90 -18.13 11.65
CA LEU A 155 -36.91 -19.33 12.48
C LEU A 155 -37.75 -19.07 13.74
N SER A 156 -37.52 -17.95 14.42
CA SER A 156 -38.28 -17.56 15.61
C SER A 156 -39.77 -17.44 15.32
N SER A 157 -40.16 -16.81 14.20
CA SER A 157 -41.58 -16.69 13.84
C SER A 157 -42.22 -18.03 13.47
N ASN A 158 -41.50 -18.89 12.76
CA ASN A 158 -42.00 -20.21 12.36
C ASN A 158 -42.18 -21.14 13.56
N THR A 159 -41.22 -21.17 14.48
CA THR A 159 -41.35 -21.95 15.71
C THR A 159 -42.50 -21.45 16.57
N SER A 160 -42.69 -20.12 16.68
CA SER A 160 -43.82 -19.55 17.42
C SER A 160 -45.17 -19.90 16.77
N SER A 161 -45.27 -19.84 15.44
CA SER A 161 -46.51 -20.15 14.73
C SER A 161 -46.84 -21.65 14.78
N GLU A 162 -45.84 -22.53 14.67
CA GLU A 162 -46.03 -23.97 14.86
C GLU A 162 -46.48 -24.30 16.28
N PHE A 163 -45.89 -23.68 17.31
CA PHE A 163 -46.30 -23.90 18.69
C PHE A 163 -47.77 -23.49 18.93
N LEU A 164 -48.20 -22.34 18.40
CA LEU A 164 -49.59 -21.90 18.50
C LEU A 164 -50.54 -22.82 17.73
N ARG A 165 -50.12 -23.31 16.55
CA ARG A 165 -50.92 -24.27 15.78
C ARG A 165 -51.11 -25.58 16.56
N LEU A 166 -50.03 -26.12 17.13
CA LEU A 166 -50.07 -27.33 17.95
C LEU A 166 -50.94 -27.16 19.20
N LEU A 167 -50.90 -26.00 19.88
CA LEU A 167 -51.81 -25.72 20.99
C LEU A 167 -53.28 -25.71 20.56
N GLY A 168 -53.59 -25.16 19.39
CA GLY A 168 -54.93 -25.21 18.81
C GLY A 168 -55.36 -26.64 18.49
N GLU A 169 -54.49 -27.43 17.86
CA GLU A 169 -54.73 -28.85 17.56
C GLU A 169 -54.98 -29.68 18.84
N ILE A 170 -54.22 -29.42 19.92
CA ILE A 170 -54.43 -30.07 21.22
C ILE A 170 -55.78 -29.67 21.83
N SER A 171 -56.17 -28.40 21.73
CA SER A 171 -57.46 -27.92 22.24
C SER A 171 -58.64 -28.56 21.50
N GLU A 172 -58.56 -28.69 20.17
CA GLU A 172 -59.60 -29.37 19.39
C GLU A 172 -59.68 -30.86 19.75
N LEU A 173 -58.53 -31.50 20.01
CA LEU A 173 -58.48 -32.88 20.46
C LEU A 173 -59.15 -33.06 21.83
N ASP A 174 -58.92 -32.13 22.77
CA ASP A 174 -59.54 -32.14 24.10
C ASP A 174 -61.08 -32.03 24.01
N GLU A 175 -61.61 -31.14 23.16
CA GLU A 175 -63.06 -31.07 22.90
C GLU A 175 -63.62 -32.38 22.36
N ARG A 176 -62.91 -33.04 21.44
CA ARG A 176 -63.32 -34.34 20.88
C ARG A 176 -63.31 -35.44 21.94
N VAL A 177 -62.31 -35.47 22.82
CA VAL A 177 -62.22 -36.43 23.93
C VAL A 177 -63.40 -36.24 24.89
N ASN A 178 -63.68 -35.00 25.29
CA ASN A 178 -64.81 -34.68 26.16
C ASN A 178 -66.17 -35.09 25.54
N SER A 179 -66.32 -34.98 24.22
CA SER A 179 -67.51 -35.46 23.51
C SER A 179 -67.65 -36.98 23.56
N ILE A 180 -66.55 -37.72 23.41
CA ILE A 180 -66.53 -39.18 23.55
C ILE A 180 -66.91 -39.59 24.98
N ASP A 181 -66.35 -38.93 26.00
CA ASP A 181 -66.69 -39.21 27.40
C ASP A 181 -68.19 -39.04 27.66
N ASN A 182 -68.81 -37.98 27.13
CA ASN A 182 -70.25 -37.78 27.23
C ASN A 182 -71.07 -38.89 26.54
N LEU A 183 -70.63 -39.35 25.37
CA LEU A 183 -71.28 -40.48 24.67
C LEU A 183 -71.16 -41.78 25.47
N VAL A 184 -70.00 -42.05 26.07
CA VAL A 184 -69.79 -43.21 26.94
C VAL A 184 -70.73 -43.16 28.14
N VAL A 185 -70.86 -42.01 28.80
CA VAL A 185 -71.81 -41.81 29.91
C VAL A 185 -73.26 -42.07 29.45
N ALA A 186 -73.66 -41.56 28.28
CA ALA A 186 -75.00 -41.79 27.74
C ALA A 186 -75.27 -43.27 27.45
N LEU A 187 -74.29 -44.00 26.90
CA LEU A 187 -74.39 -45.44 26.66
C LEU A 187 -74.54 -46.23 27.97
N ILE A 188 -73.82 -45.83 29.03
CA ILE A 188 -73.96 -46.43 30.36
C ILE A 188 -75.38 -46.23 30.90
N ILE A 189 -75.93 -45.01 30.79
CA ILE A 189 -77.31 -44.72 31.22
C ILE A 189 -78.32 -45.55 30.43
N LEU A 190 -78.16 -45.65 29.11
CA LEU A 190 -79.05 -46.43 28.26
C LEU A 190 -79.03 -47.92 28.65
N SER A 191 -77.85 -48.45 28.95
CA SER A 191 -77.66 -49.82 29.45
C SER A 191 -78.41 -50.03 30.77
N ILE A 192 -78.29 -49.11 31.73
CA ILE A 192 -79.02 -49.16 33.01
C ILE A 192 -80.54 -49.15 32.79
N ILE A 193 -81.05 -48.28 31.90
CA ILE A 193 -82.48 -48.22 31.57
C ILE A 193 -82.97 -49.55 30.97
N ALA A 194 -82.21 -50.13 30.04
CA ALA A 194 -82.55 -51.41 29.43
C ALA A 194 -82.64 -52.54 30.48
N ILE A 195 -81.72 -52.56 31.46
CA ILE A 195 -81.74 -53.50 32.58
C ILE A 195 -83.02 -53.30 33.42
N ILE A 196 -83.40 -52.05 33.73
CA ILE A 196 -84.63 -51.75 34.50
C ILE A 196 -85.89 -52.21 33.76
N ILE A 197 -86.00 -51.90 32.45
CA ILE A 197 -87.16 -52.31 31.63
C ILE A 197 -87.26 -53.84 31.60
N SER A 198 -86.14 -54.54 31.42
CA SER A 198 -86.10 -56.00 31.45
C SER A 198 -86.61 -56.56 32.78
N LEU A 199 -86.17 -55.99 33.91
CA LEU A 199 -86.61 -56.41 35.25
C LEU A 199 -88.09 -56.11 35.50
N ALA A 200 -88.59 -54.96 35.05
CA ALA A 200 -90.00 -54.60 35.13
C ALA A 200 -90.88 -55.52 34.29
N SER A 201 -90.43 -55.87 33.07
CA SER A 201 -91.13 -56.83 32.21
C SER A 201 -91.18 -58.23 32.84
N MET A 202 -90.07 -58.68 33.42
CA MET A 202 -89.99 -59.97 34.12
C MET A 202 -90.90 -60.02 35.36
N THR A 203 -90.96 -58.94 36.15
CA THR A 203 -91.86 -58.84 37.31
C THR A 203 -93.33 -58.77 36.89
N TYR A 204 -93.66 -58.05 35.82
CA TYR A 204 -94.99 -58.00 35.24
C TYR A 204 -95.47 -59.38 34.76
N VAL A 205 -94.63 -60.11 34.01
CA VAL A 205 -94.93 -61.48 33.58
C VAL A 205 -95.17 -62.39 34.80
N ASN A 206 -94.32 -62.31 35.83
CA ASN A 206 -94.47 -63.10 37.05
C ASN A 206 -95.78 -62.78 37.80
N LEU A 207 -96.15 -61.49 37.91
CA LEU A 207 -97.44 -61.05 38.49
C LEU A 207 -98.64 -61.55 37.68
N ARG A 208 -98.59 -61.48 36.34
CA ARG A 208 -99.64 -61.97 35.45
C ARG A 208 -99.80 -63.49 35.56
N VAL A 209 -98.70 -64.24 35.60
CA VAL A 209 -98.71 -65.69 35.82
C VAL A 209 -99.28 -66.04 37.20
N LYS A 210 -98.90 -65.32 38.26
CA LYS A 210 -99.51 -65.47 39.60
C LYS A 210 -101.01 -65.15 39.63
N LYS A 211 -101.47 -64.19 38.84
CA LYS A 211 -102.89 -63.81 38.72
C LYS A 211 -103.70 -64.87 37.97
N LEU A 212 -103.13 -65.48 36.93
CA LEU A 212 -103.74 -66.58 36.17
C LEU A 212 -103.73 -67.91 36.95
N ARG A 213 -102.85 -68.09 37.93
CA ARG A 213 -102.83 -69.27 38.83
C ARG A 213 -103.85 -69.20 39.98
N LYS A 214 -104.61 -68.10 40.11
CA LYS A 214 -105.64 -67.86 41.15
C LYS A 214 -107.08 -67.90 40.63
N THR A 215 -107.28 -68.40 39.41
CA THR A 215 -108.56 -68.78 38.77
C THR A 215 -108.49 -70.24 38.41
#